data_AF-A0A1X9M9C0-F1
#
_entry.id   AF-A0A1X9M9C0-F1
#
_cell.length_a   1.000
_cell.length_b   1.000
_cell.length_c   1.000
_cell.angle_alpha   90.00
_cell.angle_beta   90.00
_cell.angle_gamma   90.00
#
_symmetry.space_group_name_H-M   'P 1'
#
loop_
_entity.id
_entity.type
_entity.pdbx_description
1 polymer ?
#
loop_
_entity_poly.entity_id
_entity_poly.type
_entity_poly.pdbx_seq_one_letter_code
_entity_poly.pdbx_strand_id
1 'polypeptide(L)' 'MTIKSEEHSEQKAFQQTEEFKEMERSRYKIESENSELKHRQGFKIATSSGLFGMKIQAATTIFAVNIKRILKLLDEK' A
#
# COMPACT_ATOMS: atom_id res chain seq x y z
N MET A 1 -18.92 -12.24 28.53
CA MET A 1 -18.49 -11.42 27.37
C MET A 1 -19.20 -11.98 26.16
N THR A 2 -20.30 -11.39 25.71
CA THR A 2 -21.03 -11.85 24.53
C THR A 2 -20.33 -11.25 23.32
N ILE A 3 -19.57 -12.07 22.59
CA ILE A 3 -18.88 -11.64 21.38
C ILE A 3 -19.96 -11.24 20.36
N LYS A 4 -19.82 -10.02 19.82
CA LYS A 4 -20.82 -9.33 19.00
C LYS A 4 -21.28 -10.13 17.77
N SER A 5 -22.60 -10.06 17.53
CA SER A 5 -23.32 -9.80 16.28
C SER A 5 -22.97 -10.65 15.03
N GLU A 6 -23.99 -11.29 14.44
CA GLU A 6 -23.94 -11.91 13.09
C GLU A 6 -23.51 -10.93 11.99
N GLU A 7 -23.46 -9.64 12.27
CA GLU A 7 -23.09 -8.51 11.40
C GLU A 7 -21.69 -8.60 10.78
N HIS A 8 -20.82 -9.47 11.30
CA HIS A 8 -19.50 -9.77 10.70
C HIS A 8 -19.36 -11.18 10.12
N SER A 9 -20.45 -11.94 10.03
CA SER A 9 -20.45 -13.32 9.55
C SER A 9 -19.99 -13.42 8.08
N GLU A 10 -20.40 -12.48 7.24
CA GLU A 10 -20.01 -12.41 5.83
C GLU A 10 -18.51 -12.14 5.64
N GLN A 11 -17.94 -11.17 6.38
CA GLN A 11 -16.51 -10.88 6.32
C GLN A 11 -15.70 -12.08 6.84
N LYS A 12 -16.18 -12.77 7.88
CA LYS A 12 -15.56 -14.00 8.38
C LYS A 12 -15.58 -15.10 7.33
N ALA A 13 -16.70 -15.31 6.64
CA ALA A 13 -16.79 -16.27 5.55
C ALA A 13 -15.85 -15.91 4.39
N PHE A 14 -15.81 -14.63 4.01
CA PHE A 14 -14.91 -14.14 2.96
C PHE A 14 -13.43 -14.35 3.31
N GLN A 15 -13.02 -14.08 4.56
CA GLN A 15 -11.64 -14.30 5.01
C GLN A 15 -11.19 -15.77 4.92
N GLN A 16 -12.14 -16.72 4.92
CA GLN A 16 -11.83 -18.14 4.76
C GLN A 16 -11.66 -18.58 3.30
N THR A 17 -12.06 -17.75 2.33
CA THR A 17 -11.91 -18.06 0.91
C THR A 17 -10.43 -18.13 0.51
N GLU A 18 -10.11 -18.94 -0.48
CA GLU A 18 -8.74 -19.04 -1.00
C GLU A 18 -8.29 -17.74 -1.68
N GLU A 19 -9.21 -17.03 -2.36
CA GLU A 19 -8.94 -15.71 -2.94
C GLU A 19 -8.42 -14.72 -1.89
N PHE A 20 -9.09 -14.64 -0.74
CA PHE A 20 -8.65 -13.77 0.35
C PHE A 20 -7.27 -14.17 0.87
N LYS A 21 -7.03 -15.47 1.09
CA LYS A 21 -5.74 -15.97 1.59
C LYS A 21 -4.59 -15.71 0.62
N GLU A 22 -4.84 -15.83 -0.69
CA GLU A 22 -3.85 -15.50 -1.72
C GLU A 22 -3.51 -14.01 -1.72
N MET A 23 -4.53 -13.14 -1.66
CA MET A 23 -4.33 -11.70 -1.53
C MET A 23 -3.55 -11.35 -0.25
N GLU A 24 -3.91 -11.94 0.89
CA GLU A 24 -3.23 -11.73 2.17
C GLU A 24 -1.74 -12.11 2.09
N ARG A 25 -1.41 -13.26 1.49
CA ARG A 25 -0.01 -13.69 1.29
C ARG A 25 0.79 -12.73 0.42
N SER A 26 0.15 -12.01 -0.50
CA SER A 26 0.81 -11.02 -1.36
C SER A 26 1.10 -9.68 -0.65
N ARG A 27 0.42 -9.41 0.47
CA ARG A 27 0.39 -8.12 1.17
C ARG A 27 1.75 -7.62 1.62
N TYR A 28 2.65 -8.52 2.04
CA TYR A 28 3.99 -8.13 2.52
C TYR A 28 4.79 -7.37 1.45
N LYS A 29 4.59 -7.68 0.16
CA LYS A 29 5.26 -6.99 -0.95
C LYS A 29 4.83 -5.53 -1.01
N ILE A 30 3.52 -5.29 -0.92
CA ILE A 30 2.92 -3.96 -0.93
C ILE A 30 3.33 -3.16 0.31
N GLU A 31 3.38 -3.80 1.49
CA GLU A 31 3.78 -3.13 2.73
C GLU A 31 5.24 -2.68 2.71
N SER A 32 6.13 -3.51 2.16
CA SER A 32 7.53 -3.14 1.98
C SER A 32 7.68 -1.90 1.10
N GLU A 33 6.96 -1.86 -0.03
CA GLU A 33 6.97 -0.70 -0.93
C GLU A 33 6.37 0.56 -0.29
N ASN A 34 5.26 0.42 0.44
CA ASN A 34 4.64 1.53 1.16
C ASN A 34 5.52 2.05 2.29
N SER A 35 6.25 1.17 2.97
CA SER A 35 7.22 1.54 4.01
C SER A 35 8.36 2.37 3.40
N GLU A 36 8.91 1.93 2.27
CA GLU A 36 9.90 2.68 1.52
C GLU A 36 9.38 4.07 1.12
N LEU A 37 8.20 4.16 0.51
CA LEU A 37 7.63 5.43 0.09
C LEU A 37 7.48 6.37 1.30
N LYS A 38 6.88 5.89 2.38
CA LYS A 38 6.63 6.69 3.59
C LYS A 38 7.91 7.17 4.26
N HIS A 39 8.90 6.29 4.42
CA HIS A 39 10.07 6.56 5.24
C HIS A 39 11.29 7.03 4.44
N ARG A 40 11.64 6.35 3.35
CA ARG A 40 12.83 6.69 2.55
C ARG A 40 12.58 7.86 1.60
N GLN A 41 11.37 7.96 1.06
CA GLN A 41 11.00 8.99 0.07
C GLN A 41 10.25 10.17 0.71
N GLY A 42 10.13 10.18 2.05
CA GLY A 42 9.48 11.27 2.78
C GLY A 42 7.98 11.39 2.56
N PHE A 43 7.31 10.40 1.92
CA PHE A 43 5.90 10.49 1.57
C PHE A 43 4.97 10.63 2.78
N LYS A 44 5.42 10.22 3.98
CA LYS A 44 4.66 10.38 5.23
C LYS A 44 4.48 11.84 5.64
N ILE A 45 5.33 12.75 5.18
CA ILE A 45 5.32 14.16 5.59
C ILE A 45 4.72 14.99 4.45
N ALA A 46 3.66 15.73 4.74
CA ALA A 46 3.05 16.63 3.75
C ALA A 46 3.96 17.84 3.51
N THR A 47 4.28 18.10 2.24
CA THR A 47 5.06 19.29 1.84
C THR A 47 4.20 20.54 1.66
N SER A 48 2.89 20.37 1.54
CA SER A 48 1.91 21.44 1.39
C SER A 48 0.63 21.10 2.13
N SER A 49 -0.10 22.12 2.57
CA SER A 49 -1.41 21.96 3.20
C SER A 49 -2.51 21.74 2.17
N GLY A 50 -3.50 20.93 2.54
CA GLY A 50 -4.69 20.68 1.73
C GLY A 50 -4.56 19.51 0.75
N LEU A 51 -5.73 18.95 0.40
CA LEU A 51 -5.84 17.72 -0.37
C LEU A 51 -5.21 17.81 -1.76
N PHE A 52 -5.26 18.98 -2.39
CA PHE A 52 -4.68 19.19 -3.71
C PHE A 52 -3.16 19.04 -3.72
N GLY A 53 -2.46 19.71 -2.79
CA GLY A 53 -1.02 19.59 -2.64
C GLY A 53 -0.59 18.15 -2.32
N MET A 54 -1.33 17.47 -1.43
CA MET A 54 -1.09 16.07 -1.11
C MET A 54 -1.25 15.14 -2.32
N LYS A 55 -2.24 15.38 -3.19
CA LYS A 55 -2.44 14.61 -4.43
C LYS A 55 -1.26 14.79 -5.39
N ILE A 56 -0.77 16.01 -5.58
CA ILE A 56 0.42 16.27 -6.41
C ILE A 56 1.64 15.57 -5.81
N GLN A 57 1.87 15.72 -4.51
CA GLN A 57 2.98 15.05 -3.82
C GLN A 57 2.91 13.52 -4.03
N ALA A 58 1.73 12.92 -3.87
CA ALA A 58 1.53 11.48 -4.07
C ALA A 58 1.85 11.05 -5.51
N ALA A 59 1.25 11.71 -6.50
CA ALA A 59 1.44 11.37 -7.90
C ALA A 59 2.93 11.47 -8.30
N THR A 60 3.59 12.58 -7.97
CA THR A 60 4.99 12.81 -8.32
C THR A 60 5.94 11.85 -7.61
N THR A 61 5.73 11.58 -6.32
CA THR A 61 6.58 10.66 -5.55
C THR A 61 6.49 9.24 -6.09
N ILE A 62 5.26 8.74 -6.31
CA ILE A 62 5.04 7.39 -6.85
C ILE A 62 5.65 7.26 -8.25
N PHE A 63 5.43 8.25 -9.11
CA PHE A 63 5.98 8.25 -10.47
C PHE A 63 7.52 8.19 -10.45
N ALA A 64 8.18 9.10 -9.75
CA ALA A 64 9.64 9.17 -9.72
C ALA A 64 10.28 7.90 -9.14
N VAL A 65 9.72 7.35 -8.06
CA VAL A 65 10.21 6.11 -7.44
C VAL A 65 10.07 4.92 -8.36
N ASN A 66 8.94 4.81 -9.07
CA ASN A 66 8.73 3.72 -10.01
C ASN A 66 9.67 3.80 -11.21
N ILE A 67 9.92 5.00 -11.75
CA ILE A 67 10.95 5.19 -12.80
C ILE A 67 12.32 4.74 -12.30
N LYS A 68 12.72 5.14 -11.08
CA LYS A 68 14.01 4.73 -10.49
C LYS A 68 14.12 3.20 -10.34
N ARG A 69 13.04 2.52 -9.94
CA ARG A 69 13.01 1.06 -9.83
C ARG A 69 13.15 0.38 -11.19
N ILE A 70 12.43 0.86 -12.21
CA ILE A 70 12.51 0.33 -13.58
C ILE A 70 13.94 0.46 -14.11
N LEU A 71 14.56 1.63 -13.97
CA LEU A 71 15.94 1.84 -14.40
C LEU A 71 16.91 0.88 -13.73
N LYS A 72 16.79 0.70 -12.40
CA LYS A 72 17.62 -0.26 -11.67
C LYS A 72 17.46 -1.70 -12.18
N LEU A 73 16.23 -2.12 -12.50
CA LEU A 73 15.98 -3.45 -13.07
C LEU A 73 16.51 -3.62 -14.50
N LEU A 74 16.62 -2.53 -15.25
CA LEU A 74 17.23 -2.54 -16.58
C LEU A 74 18.76 -2.64 -16.48
N ASP A 75 19.37 -1.97 -15.50
CA ASP A 75 20.82 -2.02 -15.25
C ASP A 75 21.30 -3.37 -14.68
N GLU A 76 20.43 -4.11 -14.00
CA GLU A 76 20.71 -5.44 -13.44
C GLU A 76 20.57 -6.58 -14.48
N LYS A 77 20.16 -6.28 -15.71
CA LYS A 77 20.07 -7.23 -16.83
C LYS A 77 21.32 -7.21 -17.70
#